data_AF-A0AAN6IHW9-F1
#
_entry.id   AF-A0AAN6IHW9-F1
#
_cell.length_a   1.000
_cell.length_b   1.000
_cell.length_c   1.000
_cell.angle_alpha   90.00
_cell.angle_beta   90.00
_cell.angle_gamma   90.00
#
_symmetry.space_group_name_H-M   'P 1'
#
loop_
_entity.id
_entity.type
_entity.pdbx_description
1 polymer ?
#
loop_
_entity_poly.entity_id
_entity_poly.type
_entity_poly.pdbx_seq_one_letter_code
_entity_poly.pdbx_strand_id
1 'polypeptide(L)'
;MKLSNTAVGAFALLPFVKAQYPPKPSGLTDTISIVNQQINITWKEANICETTPGVKSYSGYVHIPGKLINDTGGFDLHTYFWYFEARNNPTTAPLGIYLAGGPGEASSYAALSSESGPCYVNFDGNDTVLNPWSFNNNVNMLYFDQPVQTGLSYNTLINGTYDLETLIITPNTPGVAPLTNDTVMLGTFSNVDPDKTTNTTVTSGKALWHVLENWLASFPAYNTTSKKISFWGNSYGGFWVPESATLLDRHLKTLANTHPLKPKNLTVDAIGITNGCIDFETSMAGYPQFAYNNTYGIQYYNQSMYEDAMAALNKSDGCLDLIQQCRAAGQVGDPSFLGNNATVNELCTDAFNLCFTIIEPLNVLYNVSAFDVAIATPDQVDQCPYYLPVAEYLNIPKVQSALGLPLNWTWDSEVVTAVFGFPTPLALNGTGDAFRQAGMDNINYLLQNDIKIALLFGDRDYRCPWTGGEMTAKAATWTNSAGFLEAGYQPLQGLTSSTKGGVVKQYGPLSFTRVFDSGHSLSAYAPETVFRVFNRTTFGKDVVSGAKMIGPNYHTTGPTDSWGWRNKMPANAPFDDTCIVEGKFLPESPWVAIAE
;
A
#
# COMPACT_ATOMS: atom_id res chain seq x y z
N MET A 1 -28.93 3.68 35.03
CA MET A 1 -29.17 2.33 35.58
C MET A 1 -30.53 1.82 35.11
N LYS A 2 -30.55 1.16 33.94
CA LYS A 2 -31.59 0.23 33.48
C LYS A 2 -30.87 -0.64 32.45
N LEU A 3 -30.60 -1.89 32.85
CA LEU A 3 -30.04 -2.92 32.00
C LEU A 3 -31.09 -3.32 30.95
N SER A 4 -30.68 -3.38 29.69
CA SER A 4 -31.33 -4.19 28.66
C SER A 4 -30.27 -5.10 28.05
N ASN A 5 -30.33 -6.37 28.45
CA ASN A 5 -29.64 -7.49 27.81
C ASN A 5 -30.15 -7.69 26.37
N THR A 6 -29.36 -8.44 25.61
CA THR A 6 -29.57 -9.04 24.27
C THR A 6 -29.21 -8.11 23.10
N ALA A 7 -28.29 -8.43 22.19
CA ALA A 7 -27.69 -9.71 21.83
C ALA A 7 -26.18 -9.56 21.61
N VAL A 8 -25.38 -10.24 22.45
CA VAL A 8 -24.03 -10.66 22.06
C VAL A 8 -24.25 -11.72 20.98
N GLY A 9 -24.11 -11.31 19.72
CA GLY A 9 -24.02 -12.25 18.62
C GLY A 9 -22.84 -13.16 18.92
N ALA A 10 -23.12 -14.45 19.09
CA ALA A 10 -22.10 -15.47 19.19
C ALA A 10 -21.33 -15.47 17.87
N PHE A 11 -20.23 -14.72 17.80
CA PHE A 11 -19.09 -15.13 17.00
C PHE A 11 -18.80 -16.55 17.45
N ALA A 12 -19.02 -17.51 16.57
CA ALA A 12 -18.50 -18.84 16.78
C ALA A 12 -17.00 -18.65 17.01
N LEU A 13 -16.57 -18.86 18.26
CA LEU A 13 -15.17 -18.94 18.64
C LEU A 13 -14.59 -20.13 17.87
N LEU A 14 -14.17 -19.88 16.64
CA LEU A 14 -13.25 -20.76 15.95
C LEU A 14 -12.02 -20.85 16.86
N PRO A 15 -11.50 -22.05 17.15
CA PRO A 15 -10.25 -22.16 17.85
C PRO A 15 -9.19 -21.54 16.95
N PHE A 16 -8.76 -20.30 17.26
CA PHE A 16 -7.54 -19.74 16.70
C PHE A 16 -6.47 -20.83 16.79
N VAL A 17 -5.85 -21.19 15.66
CA VAL A 17 -4.68 -22.05 15.70
C VAL A 17 -3.66 -21.28 16.53
N LYS A 18 -3.48 -21.66 17.80
CA LYS A 18 -2.46 -21.08 18.68
C LYS A 18 -1.16 -21.14 17.90
N ALA A 19 -0.65 -19.98 17.47
CA ALA A 19 0.52 -19.99 16.62
C ALA A 19 1.62 -20.80 17.32
N GLN A 20 2.22 -21.67 16.53
CA GLN A 20 3.35 -22.48 16.90
C GLN A 20 4.52 -21.97 16.07
N TYR A 21 5.74 -22.23 16.55
CA TYR A 21 6.94 -21.97 15.77
C TYR A 21 6.77 -22.57 14.37
N PRO A 22 7.13 -21.82 13.31
CA PRO A 22 6.96 -22.28 11.96
C PRO A 22 7.79 -23.55 11.73
N PRO A 23 7.31 -24.49 10.91
CA PRO A 23 8.10 -25.65 10.51
C PRO A 23 9.42 -25.19 9.89
N LYS A 24 10.51 -25.94 10.14
CA LYS A 24 11.80 -25.66 9.49
C LYS A 24 11.60 -25.64 7.96
N PRO A 25 11.97 -24.55 7.27
CA PRO A 25 11.83 -24.47 5.82
C PRO A 25 12.57 -25.61 5.11
N SER A 26 11.96 -26.14 4.05
CA SER A 26 12.51 -27.24 3.26
C SER A 26 12.07 -27.16 1.80
N GLY A 27 12.86 -27.78 0.92
CA GLY A 27 12.64 -27.73 -0.53
C GLY A 27 12.89 -26.35 -1.13
N LEU A 28 13.77 -25.56 -0.52
CA LEU A 28 14.20 -24.27 -1.02
C LEU A 28 15.29 -24.44 -2.08
N THR A 29 15.31 -23.53 -3.05
CA THR A 29 16.33 -23.39 -4.08
C THR A 29 17.10 -22.11 -3.84
N ASP A 30 18.43 -22.20 -3.89
CA ASP A 30 19.32 -21.04 -3.79
C ASP A 30 19.73 -20.55 -5.18
N THR A 31 19.80 -19.23 -5.35
CA THR A 31 20.32 -18.59 -6.55
C THR A 31 21.22 -17.43 -6.16
N ILE A 32 22.51 -17.59 -6.42
CA ILE A 32 23.51 -16.55 -6.19
C ILE A 32 23.30 -15.43 -7.21
N SER A 33 23.29 -14.18 -6.73
CA SER A 33 23.11 -13.03 -7.61
C SER A 33 24.28 -12.88 -8.58
N ILE A 34 23.95 -12.58 -9.84
CA ILE A 34 24.95 -12.27 -10.88
C ILE A 34 25.46 -10.83 -10.79
N VAL A 35 24.76 -9.96 -10.04
CA VAL A 35 25.19 -8.57 -9.76
C VAL A 35 26.23 -8.57 -8.64
N ASN A 36 26.01 -9.34 -7.58
CA ASN A 36 26.93 -9.46 -6.46
C ASN A 36 26.88 -10.88 -5.86
N GLN A 37 28.00 -11.60 -5.95
CA GLN A 37 28.09 -13.00 -5.52
C GLN A 37 27.95 -13.23 -4.00
N GLN A 38 27.91 -12.17 -3.19
CA GLN A 38 27.61 -12.23 -1.75
C GLN A 38 26.11 -12.16 -1.44
N ILE A 39 25.27 -11.91 -2.45
CA ILE A 39 23.81 -11.83 -2.33
C ILE A 39 23.20 -13.15 -2.84
N ASN A 40 22.26 -13.70 -2.07
CA ASN A 40 21.56 -14.94 -2.42
C ASN A 40 20.05 -14.71 -2.48
N ILE A 41 19.39 -15.37 -3.42
CA ILE A 41 17.93 -15.44 -3.52
C ILE A 41 17.53 -16.87 -3.17
N THR A 42 16.82 -17.05 -2.07
CA THR A 42 16.30 -18.34 -1.64
C THR A 42 14.82 -18.41 -1.99
N TRP A 43 14.36 -19.42 -2.71
CA TRP A 43 12.99 -19.43 -3.23
C TRP A 43 12.42 -20.83 -3.42
N LYS A 44 11.10 -20.91 -3.59
CA LYS A 44 10.36 -22.14 -3.84
C LYS A 44 9.13 -21.84 -4.70
N GLU A 45 8.75 -22.80 -5.55
CA GLU A 45 7.46 -22.75 -6.26
C GLU A 45 6.32 -22.94 -5.25
N ALA A 46 5.41 -21.98 -5.20
CA ALA A 46 4.25 -21.96 -4.33
C ALA A 46 3.01 -22.41 -5.10
N ASN A 47 2.24 -23.33 -4.50
CA ASN A 47 1.03 -23.92 -5.08
C ASN A 47 -0.20 -23.63 -4.21
N ILE A 48 -0.22 -22.46 -3.57
CA ILE A 48 -1.32 -21.97 -2.77
C ILE A 48 -1.74 -20.60 -3.29
N CYS A 49 -2.98 -20.20 -3.03
CA CYS A 49 -3.60 -18.99 -3.58
C CYS A 49 -3.83 -19.04 -5.11
N GLU A 50 -2.76 -19.03 -5.91
CA GLU A 50 -2.87 -19.15 -7.36
C GLU A 50 -2.97 -20.63 -7.76
N THR A 51 -4.12 -21.00 -8.33
CA THR A 51 -4.47 -22.39 -8.68
C THR A 51 -4.91 -22.53 -10.14
N THR A 52 -4.80 -21.47 -10.93
CA THR A 52 -5.10 -21.49 -12.37
C THR A 52 -4.17 -22.48 -13.08
N PRO A 53 -4.69 -23.46 -13.84
CA PRO A 53 -3.87 -24.45 -14.51
C PRO A 53 -2.78 -23.85 -15.40
N GLY A 54 -1.53 -24.21 -15.16
CA GLY A 54 -0.38 -23.76 -15.95
C GLY A 54 0.20 -22.40 -15.54
N VAL A 55 -0.39 -21.72 -14.56
CA VAL A 55 0.12 -20.46 -14.00
C VAL A 55 0.91 -20.78 -12.74
N LYS A 56 2.15 -20.29 -12.65
CA LYS A 56 3.02 -20.56 -11.51
C LYS A 56 3.12 -19.38 -10.55
N SER A 57 3.41 -19.70 -9.29
CA SER A 57 3.81 -18.70 -8.31
C SER A 57 5.04 -19.15 -7.54
N TYR A 58 5.78 -18.20 -7.00
CA TYR A 58 7.03 -18.45 -6.29
C TYR A 58 7.15 -17.50 -5.11
N SER A 59 7.57 -18.01 -3.97
CA SER A 59 7.85 -17.21 -2.77
C SER A 59 9.28 -17.43 -2.31
N GLY A 60 9.84 -16.46 -1.60
CA GLY A 60 11.21 -16.54 -1.15
C GLY A 60 11.73 -15.26 -0.54
N TYR A 61 13.06 -15.18 -0.44
CA TYR A 61 13.79 -14.09 0.17
C TYR A 61 14.95 -13.65 -0.71
N VAL A 62 15.16 -12.35 -0.80
CA VAL A 62 16.44 -11.78 -1.25
C VAL A 62 17.26 -11.45 0.00
N HIS A 63 18.41 -12.10 0.14
CA HIS A 63 19.30 -11.96 1.30
C HIS A 63 20.48 -11.06 0.95
N ILE A 64 20.57 -9.90 1.59
CA ILE A 64 21.64 -8.91 1.39
C ILE A 64 22.35 -8.65 2.72
N PRO A 65 23.64 -9.00 2.83
CA PRO A 65 24.45 -8.63 4.00
C PRO A 65 24.55 -7.11 4.18
N GLY A 66 24.32 -6.62 5.39
CA GLY A 66 24.22 -5.19 5.69
C GLY A 66 25.46 -4.37 5.33
N LYS A 67 26.66 -4.99 5.41
CA LYS A 67 27.92 -4.38 4.97
C LYS A 67 27.95 -3.94 3.50
N LEU A 68 27.01 -4.40 2.67
CA LEU A 68 26.90 -4.04 1.25
C LEU A 68 26.01 -2.82 1.01
N ILE A 69 25.24 -2.39 2.02
CA ILE A 69 24.15 -1.41 1.92
C ILE A 69 24.22 -0.40 3.08
N ASN A 70 25.40 0.19 3.28
CA ASN A 70 25.64 1.18 4.33
C ASN A 70 24.78 2.45 4.15
N ASP A 71 24.30 2.71 2.93
CA ASP A 71 23.41 3.82 2.58
C ASP A 71 21.95 3.62 3.04
N THR A 72 21.63 2.44 3.59
CA THR A 72 20.31 2.10 4.16
C THR A 72 20.38 1.69 5.63
N GLY A 73 21.49 1.99 6.33
CA GLY A 73 21.68 1.69 7.76
C GLY A 73 22.61 0.51 8.07
N GLY A 74 22.98 -0.30 7.07
CA GLY A 74 24.02 -1.32 7.22
C GLY A 74 23.65 -2.58 8.00
N PHE A 75 22.35 -2.85 8.20
CA PHE A 75 21.82 -4.10 8.76
C PHE A 75 21.49 -5.12 7.66
N ASP A 76 21.48 -6.41 8.01
CA ASP A 76 21.12 -7.47 7.07
C ASP A 76 19.66 -7.34 6.61
N LEU A 77 19.43 -7.49 5.31
CA LEU A 77 18.10 -7.54 4.71
C LEU A 77 17.77 -8.97 4.30
N HIS A 78 16.64 -9.48 4.77
CA HIS A 78 16.00 -10.67 4.21
C HIS A 78 14.59 -10.27 3.78
N THR A 79 14.48 -9.77 2.55
CA THR A 79 13.22 -9.23 2.02
C THR A 79 12.41 -10.34 1.39
N TYR A 80 11.23 -10.61 1.97
CA TYR A 80 10.28 -11.57 1.44
C TYR A 80 9.69 -11.05 0.13
N PHE A 81 9.57 -11.95 -0.85
CA PHE A 81 8.84 -11.70 -2.07
C PHE A 81 7.84 -12.81 -2.36
N TRP A 82 6.73 -12.44 -2.99
CA TRP A 82 5.79 -13.37 -3.59
C TRP A 82 5.51 -12.97 -5.03
N TYR A 83 5.96 -13.79 -5.96
CA TYR A 83 5.84 -13.59 -7.40
C TYR A 83 4.76 -14.50 -7.98
N PHE A 84 3.90 -13.94 -8.83
CA PHE A 84 2.85 -14.65 -9.55
C PHE A 84 2.99 -14.38 -11.04
N GLU A 85 3.00 -15.44 -11.84
CA GLU A 85 2.91 -15.32 -13.29
C GLU A 85 1.57 -14.69 -13.69
N ALA A 86 1.58 -13.99 -14.82
CA ALA A 86 0.35 -13.56 -15.46
C ALA A 86 -0.46 -14.79 -15.90
N ARG A 87 -1.77 -14.79 -15.66
CA ARG A 87 -2.67 -15.85 -16.15
C ARG A 87 -2.71 -15.89 -17.66
N ASN A 88 -2.63 -14.71 -18.28
CA ASN A 88 -2.62 -14.56 -19.73
C ASN A 88 -1.23 -14.15 -20.21
N ASN A 89 -0.62 -15.02 -21.03
CA ASN A 89 0.65 -14.79 -21.73
C ASN A 89 1.82 -14.32 -20.84
N PRO A 90 2.17 -15.06 -19.75
CA PRO A 90 3.18 -14.63 -18.77
C PRO A 90 4.55 -14.31 -19.37
N THR A 91 4.94 -15.02 -20.43
CA THR A 91 6.22 -14.81 -21.12
C THR A 91 6.31 -13.49 -21.90
N THR A 92 5.19 -12.77 -22.05
CA THR A 92 5.14 -11.46 -22.74
C THR A 92 4.50 -10.36 -21.89
N ALA A 93 3.88 -10.72 -20.76
CA ALA A 93 3.25 -9.79 -19.84
C ALA A 93 4.31 -8.89 -19.14
N PRO A 94 3.97 -7.62 -18.85
CA PRO A 94 4.83 -6.73 -18.08
C PRO A 94 4.94 -7.19 -16.62
N LEU A 95 5.85 -6.58 -15.87
CA LEU A 95 5.98 -6.76 -14.43
C LEU A 95 5.23 -5.65 -13.69
N GLY A 96 4.41 -6.02 -12.71
CA GLY A 96 3.80 -5.12 -11.74
C GLY A 96 4.37 -5.40 -10.35
N ILE A 97 4.78 -4.36 -9.64
CA ILE A 97 5.27 -4.44 -8.26
C ILE A 97 4.21 -3.80 -7.37
N TYR A 98 3.80 -4.49 -6.31
CA TYR A 98 2.86 -3.95 -5.33
C TYR A 98 3.55 -3.64 -4.00
N LEU A 99 3.29 -2.46 -3.45
CA LEU A 99 3.79 -1.98 -2.18
C LEU A 99 2.61 -1.55 -1.30
N ALA A 100 2.35 -2.31 -0.23
CA ALA A 100 1.33 -1.99 0.77
C ALA A 100 1.72 -0.75 1.62
N GLY A 101 0.77 -0.29 2.43
CA GLY A 101 0.83 0.95 3.17
C GLY A 101 1.48 0.84 4.56
N GLY A 102 0.70 1.22 5.57
CA GLY A 102 1.14 1.38 6.97
C GLY A 102 1.56 2.82 7.31
N PRO A 103 2.86 3.11 7.50
CA PRO A 103 4.04 2.35 7.01
C PRO A 103 4.36 1.11 7.86
N GLY A 104 4.57 -0.04 7.22
CA GLY A 104 4.87 -1.30 7.93
C GLY A 104 3.92 -2.45 7.60
N GLU A 105 2.98 -2.22 6.69
CA GLU A 105 1.96 -3.20 6.29
C GLU A 105 2.53 -4.19 5.28
N ALA A 106 2.26 -5.48 5.47
CA ALA A 106 2.79 -6.53 4.61
C ALA A 106 2.13 -6.53 3.22
N SER A 107 2.89 -6.42 2.13
CA SER A 107 2.34 -6.58 0.77
C SER A 107 1.83 -8.00 0.48
N SER A 108 2.29 -9.00 1.25
CA SER A 108 1.74 -10.35 1.25
C SER A 108 0.28 -10.39 1.73
N TYR A 109 -0.17 -9.39 2.52
CA TYR A 109 -1.60 -9.18 2.74
C TYR A 109 -2.29 -8.80 1.46
N ALA A 110 -1.83 -7.77 0.74
CA ALA A 110 -2.47 -7.32 -0.50
C ALA A 110 -2.53 -8.40 -1.59
N ALA A 111 -1.64 -9.39 -1.52
CA ALA A 111 -1.64 -10.58 -2.38
C ALA A 111 -2.75 -11.61 -2.03
N LEU A 112 -3.27 -11.59 -0.81
CA LEU A 112 -4.26 -12.55 -0.28
C LEU A 112 -5.58 -11.89 0.16
N SER A 113 -5.57 -10.58 0.29
CA SER A 113 -6.69 -9.75 0.67
C SER A 113 -7.43 -9.26 -0.57
N SER A 114 -8.49 -8.49 -0.33
CA SER A 114 -9.31 -7.89 -1.36
C SER A 114 -8.68 -6.73 -2.12
N GLU A 115 -7.36 -6.70 -2.24
CA GLU A 115 -6.63 -5.63 -2.90
C GLU A 115 -6.34 -5.93 -4.37
N SER A 116 -5.22 -6.58 -4.67
CA SER A 116 -4.78 -6.78 -6.06
C SER A 116 -4.40 -8.23 -6.37
N GLY A 117 -4.31 -9.05 -5.33
CA GLY A 117 -3.77 -10.40 -5.33
C GLY A 117 -4.54 -11.43 -6.16
N PRO A 118 -3.93 -12.59 -6.44
CA PRO A 118 -4.54 -13.67 -7.24
C PRO A 118 -5.71 -14.37 -6.57
N CYS A 119 -5.84 -14.29 -5.24
CA CYS A 119 -6.92 -14.93 -4.51
C CYS A 119 -7.36 -14.09 -3.32
N TYR A 120 -8.48 -14.49 -2.73
CA TYR A 120 -8.98 -14.01 -1.46
C TYR A 120 -8.95 -15.15 -0.45
N VAL A 121 -8.43 -14.88 0.75
CA VAL A 121 -8.62 -15.77 1.90
C VAL A 121 -10.07 -15.72 2.36
N ASN A 122 -10.62 -16.88 2.72
CA ASN A 122 -11.98 -16.98 3.24
C ASN A 122 -12.10 -16.42 4.66
N PHE A 123 -13.33 -16.16 5.12
CA PHE A 123 -13.57 -15.64 6.47
C PHE A 123 -13.02 -16.56 7.58
N ASP A 124 -13.04 -17.88 7.35
CA ASP A 124 -12.53 -18.87 8.30
C ASP A 124 -10.99 -18.94 8.34
N GLY A 125 -10.28 -18.22 7.46
CA GLY A 125 -8.81 -18.20 7.41
C GLY A 125 -8.16 -19.54 7.07
N ASN A 126 -8.87 -20.46 6.42
CA ASN A 126 -8.39 -21.83 6.19
C ASN A 126 -8.32 -22.24 4.72
N ASP A 127 -8.84 -21.42 3.81
CA ASP A 127 -8.84 -21.66 2.37
C ASP A 127 -8.84 -20.35 1.57
N THR A 128 -8.62 -20.46 0.26
CA THR A 128 -8.56 -19.34 -0.68
C THR A 128 -9.44 -19.56 -1.91
N VAL A 129 -10.04 -18.49 -2.43
CA VAL A 129 -10.77 -18.47 -3.72
C VAL A 129 -10.08 -17.55 -4.71
N LEU A 130 -9.99 -17.93 -5.99
CA LEU A 130 -9.39 -17.09 -7.02
C LEU A 130 -10.10 -15.73 -7.12
N ASN A 131 -9.31 -14.66 -7.18
CA ASN A 131 -9.76 -13.31 -7.43
C ASN A 131 -9.92 -13.10 -8.95
N PRO A 132 -11.14 -12.88 -9.45
CA PRO A 132 -11.39 -12.65 -10.87
C PRO A 132 -10.94 -11.27 -11.33
N TRP A 133 -10.76 -10.32 -10.41
CA TRP A 133 -10.26 -8.97 -10.65
C TRP A 133 -8.77 -8.83 -10.29
N SER A 134 -8.04 -9.94 -10.23
CA SER A 134 -6.63 -9.91 -9.91
C SER A 134 -5.83 -9.18 -10.98
N PHE A 135 -4.83 -8.41 -10.54
CA PHE A 135 -3.88 -7.78 -11.44
C PHE A 135 -3.07 -8.83 -12.22
N ASN A 136 -2.88 -10.02 -11.62
CA ASN A 136 -2.17 -11.10 -12.30
C ASN A 136 -2.94 -11.73 -13.45
N ASN A 137 -4.17 -11.30 -13.76
CA ASN A 137 -4.84 -11.72 -14.99
C ASN A 137 -3.97 -11.40 -16.23
N ASN A 138 -3.34 -10.23 -16.28
CA ASN A 138 -2.61 -9.76 -17.47
C ASN A 138 -1.17 -9.28 -17.20
N VAL A 139 -0.72 -9.33 -15.95
CA VAL A 139 0.57 -8.79 -15.52
C VAL A 139 1.27 -9.81 -14.63
N ASN A 140 2.58 -9.99 -14.78
CA ASN A 140 3.34 -10.76 -13.79
C ASN A 140 3.44 -9.91 -12.52
N MET A 141 2.90 -10.36 -11.40
CA MET A 141 2.79 -9.56 -10.18
C MET A 141 3.85 -9.96 -9.15
N LEU A 142 4.47 -8.97 -8.52
CA LEU A 142 5.50 -9.13 -7.51
C LEU A 142 5.15 -8.30 -6.26
N TYR A 143 5.00 -8.99 -5.13
CA TYR A 143 4.70 -8.39 -3.83
C TYR A 143 5.95 -8.45 -2.95
N PHE A 144 6.33 -7.34 -2.33
CA PHE A 144 7.43 -7.30 -1.37
C PHE A 144 6.92 -6.85 -0.01
N ASP A 145 7.21 -7.61 1.03
CA ASP A 145 7.03 -7.12 2.40
C ASP A 145 8.18 -6.16 2.70
N GLN A 146 7.88 -4.88 2.88
CA GLN A 146 8.88 -3.84 3.09
C GLN A 146 8.30 -2.72 3.96
N PRO A 147 9.10 -2.01 4.76
CA PRO A 147 10.54 -2.23 5.05
C PRO A 147 10.90 -3.56 5.73
N VAL A 148 12.18 -3.82 6.00
CA VAL A 148 12.56 -4.98 6.82
C VAL A 148 11.88 -4.90 8.19
N GLN A 149 11.56 -6.05 8.80
CA GLN A 149 10.69 -6.20 9.98
C GLN A 149 9.18 -6.06 9.70
N THR A 150 8.79 -5.86 8.43
CA THR A 150 7.38 -5.89 7.96
C THR A 150 7.00 -7.29 7.50
N GLY A 151 5.84 -7.78 7.95
CA GLY A 151 5.29 -9.06 7.50
C GLY A 151 6.27 -10.22 7.65
N LEU A 152 6.66 -10.81 6.51
CA LEU A 152 7.61 -11.91 6.47
C LEU A 152 9.05 -11.44 6.28
N SER A 153 9.31 -10.15 6.04
CA SER A 153 10.67 -9.63 5.91
C SER A 153 11.34 -9.45 7.26
N TYR A 154 12.59 -9.88 7.38
CA TYR A 154 13.30 -9.87 8.66
C TYR A 154 14.77 -9.50 8.52
N ASN A 155 15.36 -9.02 9.62
CA ASN A 155 16.79 -8.81 9.78
C ASN A 155 17.42 -9.98 10.55
N THR A 156 16.80 -10.39 11.64
CA THR A 156 17.24 -11.47 12.54
C THR A 156 16.00 -12.11 13.14
N LEU A 157 15.96 -13.43 13.16
CA LEU A 157 14.83 -14.17 13.72
C LEU A 157 14.93 -14.26 15.25
N ILE A 158 13.81 -14.03 15.92
CA ILE A 158 13.67 -14.20 17.36
C ILE A 158 12.44 -15.05 17.67
N ASN A 159 12.51 -15.81 18.77
CA ASN A 159 11.34 -16.46 19.33
C ASN A 159 10.70 -15.53 20.35
N GLY A 160 9.38 -15.40 20.30
CA GLY A 160 8.64 -14.44 21.11
C GLY A 160 7.15 -14.67 21.07
N THR A 161 6.40 -13.69 21.56
CA THR A 161 4.95 -13.62 21.44
C THR A 161 4.54 -12.41 20.60
N TYR A 162 3.43 -12.52 19.88
CA TYR A 162 2.81 -11.45 19.12
C TYR A 162 1.40 -11.21 19.65
N ASP A 163 1.13 -9.98 20.06
CA ASP A 163 -0.17 -9.56 20.57
C ASP A 163 -1.01 -9.02 19.39
N LEU A 164 -2.14 -9.66 19.10
CA LEU A 164 -3.01 -9.31 17.97
C LEU A 164 -3.76 -7.98 18.19
N GLU A 165 -3.91 -7.50 19.43
CA GLU A 165 -4.60 -6.24 19.69
C GLU A 165 -3.67 -5.05 19.55
N THR A 166 -2.45 -5.20 20.06
CA THR A 166 -1.43 -4.12 20.07
C THR A 166 -0.43 -4.23 18.92
N LEU A 167 -0.42 -5.35 18.21
CA LEU A 167 0.54 -5.69 17.14
C LEU A 167 2.01 -5.70 17.62
N ILE A 168 2.24 -5.84 18.92
CA ILE A 168 3.58 -5.83 19.52
C ILE A 168 4.17 -7.24 19.54
N ILE A 169 5.42 -7.36 19.09
CA ILE A 169 6.25 -8.56 19.28
C ILE A 169 7.08 -8.41 20.56
N THR A 170 6.96 -9.36 21.48
CA THR A 170 7.75 -9.43 22.71
C THR A 170 8.71 -10.62 22.65
N PRO A 171 10.05 -10.40 22.67
CA PRO A 171 11.03 -11.49 22.68
C PRO A 171 10.91 -12.39 23.92
N ASN A 172 11.13 -13.69 23.75
CA ASN A 172 11.16 -14.63 24.87
C ASN A 172 12.32 -14.31 25.83
N THR A 173 12.04 -14.33 27.14
CA THR A 173 13.07 -14.19 28.17
C THR A 173 13.59 -15.58 28.59
N PRO A 174 14.91 -15.84 28.60
CA PRO A 174 15.45 -17.12 29.01
C PRO A 174 15.00 -17.53 30.42
N GLY A 175 14.49 -18.75 30.56
CA GLY A 175 14.01 -19.29 31.84
C GLY A 175 12.63 -18.81 32.28
N VAL A 176 11.97 -17.95 31.49
CA VAL A 176 10.59 -17.50 31.73
C VAL A 176 9.68 -18.11 30.67
N ALA A 177 8.60 -18.76 31.11
CA ALA A 177 7.60 -19.28 30.18
C ALA A 177 6.87 -18.10 29.50
N PRO A 178 6.74 -18.09 28.17
CA PRO A 178 6.02 -17.03 27.48
C PRO A 178 4.54 -17.02 27.89
N LEU A 179 4.02 -15.82 28.15
CA LEU A 179 2.60 -15.63 28.42
C LEU A 179 1.83 -15.72 27.09
N THR A 180 0.88 -16.64 27.01
CA THR A 180 -0.01 -16.77 25.85
C THR A 180 -1.44 -16.73 26.35
N ASN A 181 -2.33 -16.13 25.55
CA ASN A 181 -3.76 -16.09 25.79
C ASN A 181 -4.48 -16.13 24.42
N ASP A 182 -5.75 -15.75 24.35
CA ASP A 182 -6.53 -15.82 23.11
C ASP A 182 -6.09 -14.77 22.07
N THR A 183 -5.41 -13.70 22.47
CA THR A 183 -4.91 -12.62 21.60
C THR A 183 -3.39 -12.58 21.47
N VAL A 184 -2.66 -13.30 22.34
CA VAL A 184 -1.20 -13.33 22.38
C VAL A 184 -0.69 -14.68 21.89
N MET A 185 -0.15 -14.68 20.68
CA MET A 185 0.31 -15.86 19.97
C MET A 185 1.81 -16.11 20.14
N LEU A 186 2.23 -17.36 20.28
CA LEU A 186 3.64 -17.74 20.35
C LEU A 186 4.21 -17.97 18.94
N GLY A 187 5.44 -17.55 18.68
CA GLY A 187 6.01 -17.76 17.34
C GLY A 187 7.48 -17.40 17.19
N THR A 188 7.94 -17.47 15.94
CA THR A 188 9.20 -16.89 15.49
C THR A 188 8.87 -15.66 14.67
N PHE A 189 9.54 -14.53 14.93
CA PHE A 189 9.27 -13.25 14.28
C PHE A 189 10.59 -12.57 13.90
N SER A 190 10.49 -11.47 13.15
CA SER A 190 11.62 -10.54 13.05
C SER A 190 11.90 -9.90 14.41
N ASN A 191 13.18 -9.66 14.68
CA ASN A 191 13.57 -8.77 15.77
C ASN A 191 12.96 -7.37 15.55
N VAL A 192 12.63 -6.69 16.66
CA VAL A 192 11.97 -5.36 16.71
C VAL A 192 12.94 -4.24 17.11
N ASP A 193 14.19 -4.32 16.66
CA ASP A 193 15.22 -3.32 16.93
C ASP A 193 15.02 -2.11 15.99
N PRO A 194 14.70 -0.91 16.51
CA PRO A 194 14.44 0.27 15.70
C PRO A 194 15.68 0.72 14.89
N ASP A 195 16.89 0.34 15.30
CA ASP A 195 18.13 0.65 14.57
C ASP A 195 18.40 -0.31 13.39
N LYS A 196 17.57 -1.34 13.22
CA LYS A 196 17.71 -2.38 12.18
C LYS A 196 16.56 -2.42 11.20
N THR A 197 15.95 -1.27 10.96
CA THR A 197 15.01 -1.05 9.87
C THR A 197 15.24 0.34 9.27
N THR A 198 14.75 0.56 8.05
CA THR A 198 14.77 1.90 7.46
C THR A 198 13.70 2.75 8.15
N ASN A 199 13.95 4.06 8.26
CA ASN A 199 13.07 4.98 8.97
C ASN A 199 12.63 6.19 8.12
N THR A 200 12.93 6.16 6.81
CA THR A 200 12.44 7.15 5.84
C THR A 200 11.98 6.49 4.56
N THR A 201 11.12 7.17 3.80
CA THR A 201 10.70 6.76 2.45
C THR A 201 11.88 6.61 1.50
N VAL A 202 12.81 7.56 1.52
CA VAL A 202 14.00 7.52 0.66
C VAL A 202 14.92 6.35 0.98
N THR A 203 15.19 6.06 2.27
CA THR A 203 16.04 4.91 2.64
C THR A 203 15.37 3.58 2.34
N SER A 204 14.04 3.50 2.50
CA SER A 204 13.26 2.31 2.14
C SER A 204 13.27 2.08 0.62
N GLY A 205 13.14 3.15 -0.18
CA GLY A 205 13.30 3.09 -1.64
C GLY A 205 14.68 2.59 -2.06
N LYS A 206 15.77 3.05 -1.42
CA LYS A 206 17.13 2.55 -1.65
C LYS A 206 17.28 1.07 -1.31
N ALA A 207 16.75 0.64 -0.16
CA ALA A 207 16.76 -0.76 0.22
C ALA A 207 16.02 -1.63 -0.81
N LEU A 208 14.84 -1.19 -1.26
CA LEU A 208 14.08 -1.86 -2.29
C LEU A 208 14.81 -1.89 -3.64
N TRP A 209 15.54 -0.83 -4.01
CA TRP A 209 16.41 -0.85 -5.20
C TRP A 209 17.46 -1.95 -5.12
N HIS A 210 18.19 -2.05 -4.00
CA HIS A 210 19.20 -3.12 -3.81
C HIS A 210 18.59 -4.51 -3.94
N VAL A 211 17.37 -4.72 -3.43
CA VAL A 211 16.60 -5.96 -3.60
C VAL A 211 16.24 -6.20 -5.06
N LEU A 212 15.61 -5.22 -5.71
CA LEU A 212 15.12 -5.31 -7.09
C LEU A 212 16.25 -5.50 -8.10
N GLU A 213 17.38 -4.81 -7.93
CA GLU A 213 18.54 -4.92 -8.82
C GLU A 213 19.02 -6.38 -8.91
N ASN A 214 19.13 -7.03 -7.76
CA ASN A 214 19.59 -8.41 -7.65
C ASN A 214 18.51 -9.40 -8.11
N TRP A 215 17.25 -9.17 -7.73
CA TRP A 215 16.11 -10.01 -8.11
C TRP A 215 15.88 -10.00 -9.63
N LEU A 216 15.76 -8.81 -10.25
CA LEU A 216 15.52 -8.65 -11.68
C LEU A 216 16.66 -9.24 -12.53
N ALA A 217 17.89 -9.22 -12.02
CA ALA A 217 19.04 -9.75 -12.72
C ALA A 217 19.13 -11.28 -12.63
N SER A 218 18.75 -11.85 -11.49
CA SER A 218 19.19 -13.21 -11.10
C SER A 218 18.06 -14.20 -10.87
N PHE A 219 16.83 -13.77 -10.56
CA PHE A 219 15.74 -14.70 -10.27
C PHE A 219 15.30 -15.46 -11.53
N PRO A 220 15.49 -16.79 -11.59
CA PRO A 220 15.44 -17.53 -12.85
C PRO A 220 14.02 -17.76 -13.37
N ALA A 221 13.02 -17.78 -12.49
CA ALA A 221 11.63 -17.96 -12.91
C ALA A 221 11.01 -16.69 -13.51
N TYR A 222 11.60 -15.51 -13.28
CA TYR A 222 11.18 -14.28 -13.94
C TYR A 222 11.73 -14.24 -15.38
N ASN A 223 10.90 -14.71 -16.32
CA ASN A 223 11.26 -14.84 -17.72
C ASN A 223 10.15 -14.26 -18.64
N THR A 224 10.23 -12.96 -18.91
CA THR A 224 9.34 -12.27 -19.85
C THR A 224 10.14 -11.51 -20.89
N THR A 225 9.60 -11.38 -22.11
CA THR A 225 10.14 -10.52 -23.17
C THR A 225 9.75 -9.06 -22.98
N SER A 226 8.80 -8.77 -22.08
CA SER A 226 8.43 -7.39 -21.76
C SER A 226 9.56 -6.67 -21.05
N LYS A 227 9.69 -5.38 -21.33
CA LYS A 227 10.68 -4.49 -20.71
C LYS A 227 10.07 -3.58 -19.65
N LYS A 228 8.75 -3.64 -19.49
CA LYS A 228 7.97 -2.66 -18.75
C LYS A 228 7.76 -3.12 -17.33
N ILE A 229 8.03 -2.20 -16.40
CA ILE A 229 7.79 -2.34 -14.97
C ILE A 229 6.77 -1.28 -14.56
N SER A 230 5.82 -1.67 -13.73
CA SER A 230 4.90 -0.74 -13.07
C SER A 230 4.92 -0.91 -11.56
N PHE A 231 4.63 0.16 -10.83
CA PHE A 231 4.50 0.13 -9.37
C PHE A 231 3.09 0.52 -8.95
N TRP A 232 2.52 -0.23 -8.02
CA TRP A 232 1.19 -0.03 -7.49
C TRP A 232 1.22 -0.06 -5.98
N GLY A 233 0.36 0.71 -5.34
CA GLY A 233 0.28 0.73 -3.88
C GLY A 233 -0.93 1.47 -3.36
N ASN A 234 -1.22 1.24 -2.09
CA ASN A 234 -2.35 1.82 -1.38
C ASN A 234 -1.88 2.59 -0.13
N SER A 235 -2.61 3.61 0.30
CA SER A 235 -2.33 4.32 1.56
C SER A 235 -0.93 4.95 1.62
N TYR A 236 -0.06 4.57 2.57
CA TYR A 236 1.35 4.98 2.61
C TYR A 236 2.14 4.53 1.37
N GLY A 237 1.62 3.57 0.60
CA GLY A 237 2.07 3.26 -0.76
C GLY A 237 2.12 4.49 -1.69
N GLY A 238 1.35 5.54 -1.41
CA GLY A 238 1.46 6.82 -2.11
C GLY A 238 2.79 7.56 -1.90
N PHE A 239 3.54 7.25 -0.82
CA PHE A 239 4.92 7.71 -0.62
C PHE A 239 5.93 6.71 -1.23
N TRP A 240 5.72 5.40 -0.98
CA TRP A 240 6.63 4.35 -1.47
C TRP A 240 6.72 4.29 -2.99
N VAL A 241 5.58 4.36 -3.68
CA VAL A 241 5.47 4.11 -5.12
C VAL A 241 6.20 5.19 -5.94
N PRO A 242 5.93 6.51 -5.76
CA PRO A 242 6.66 7.54 -6.49
C PRO A 242 8.16 7.52 -6.22
N GLU A 243 8.58 7.30 -4.98
CA GLU A 243 10.00 7.22 -4.60
C GLU A 243 10.69 6.04 -5.28
N SER A 244 10.15 4.83 -5.10
CA SER A 244 10.74 3.60 -5.62
C SER A 244 10.76 3.58 -7.15
N ALA A 245 9.70 4.03 -7.80
CA ALA A 245 9.62 4.11 -9.26
C ALA A 245 10.63 5.11 -9.83
N THR A 246 10.75 6.28 -9.20
CA THR A 246 11.71 7.32 -9.62
C THR A 246 13.15 6.85 -9.43
N LEU A 247 13.45 6.22 -8.30
CA LEU A 247 14.77 5.69 -8.01
C LEU A 247 15.15 4.58 -9.00
N LEU A 248 14.25 3.62 -9.26
CA LEU A 248 14.47 2.56 -10.25
C LEU A 248 14.73 3.15 -11.65
N ASP A 249 13.90 4.09 -12.11
CA ASP A 249 14.06 4.70 -13.43
C ASP A 249 15.42 5.41 -13.58
N ARG A 250 15.83 6.19 -12.57
CA ARG A 250 17.14 6.85 -12.54
C ARG A 250 18.30 5.86 -12.58
N HIS A 251 18.24 4.78 -11.80
CA HIS A 251 19.29 3.77 -11.82
C HIS A 251 19.36 3.05 -13.15
N LEU A 252 18.24 2.58 -13.71
CA LEU A 252 18.20 1.91 -15.02
C LEU A 252 18.82 2.75 -16.14
N LYS A 253 18.56 4.07 -16.14
CA LYS A 253 19.14 5.02 -17.10
C LYS A 253 20.66 5.21 -16.94
N THR A 254 21.17 5.09 -15.72
CA THR A 254 22.59 5.35 -15.38
C THR A 254 23.45 4.10 -15.24
N LEU A 255 22.87 2.91 -15.41
CA LEU A 255 23.62 1.64 -15.40
C LEU A 255 24.79 1.65 -16.38
N ALA A 256 25.95 1.18 -15.89
CA ALA A 256 27.13 0.92 -16.70
C ALA A 256 26.83 -0.12 -17.81
N ASN A 257 27.54 -0.03 -18.94
CA ASN A 257 27.34 -0.96 -20.07
C ASN A 257 27.63 -2.42 -19.72
N THR A 258 28.46 -2.66 -18.72
CA THR A 258 28.81 -3.98 -18.20
C THR A 258 27.80 -4.53 -17.18
N HIS A 259 26.82 -3.71 -16.75
CA HIS A 259 25.87 -4.11 -15.72
C HIS A 259 24.93 -5.22 -16.24
N PRO A 260 24.65 -6.30 -15.46
CA PRO A 260 23.82 -7.42 -15.92
C PRO A 260 22.39 -7.04 -16.35
N LEU A 261 21.82 -5.96 -15.81
CA LEU A 261 20.51 -5.45 -16.22
C LEU A 261 20.53 -4.64 -17.52
N LYS A 262 21.70 -4.15 -17.96
CA LYS A 262 21.78 -3.28 -19.15
C LYS A 262 21.22 -3.95 -20.41
N PRO A 263 21.53 -5.23 -20.73
CA PRO A 263 20.98 -5.90 -21.90
C PRO A 263 19.45 -6.13 -21.83
N LYS A 264 18.87 -6.17 -20.63
CA LYS A 264 17.41 -6.32 -20.46
C LYS A 264 16.64 -5.09 -20.91
N ASN A 265 17.28 -3.92 -20.91
CA ASN A 265 16.70 -2.63 -21.33
C ASN A 265 15.33 -2.37 -20.68
N LEU A 266 15.27 -2.56 -19.36
CA LEU A 266 14.06 -2.39 -18.56
C LEU A 266 13.72 -0.89 -18.44
N THR A 267 12.43 -0.59 -18.33
CA THR A 267 11.90 0.76 -18.17
C THR A 267 10.75 0.76 -17.17
N VAL A 268 10.69 1.78 -16.32
CA VAL A 268 9.47 2.10 -15.57
C VAL A 268 8.46 2.70 -16.56
N ASP A 269 7.26 2.12 -16.63
CA ASP A 269 6.26 2.45 -17.65
C ASP A 269 5.00 3.08 -17.05
N ALA A 270 4.62 2.68 -15.83
CA ALA A 270 3.46 3.21 -15.14
C ALA A 270 3.62 3.16 -13.62
N ILE A 271 2.94 4.06 -12.92
CA ILE A 271 2.61 3.92 -11.52
C ILE A 271 1.11 4.05 -11.31
N GLY A 272 0.61 3.41 -10.26
CA GLY A 272 -0.76 3.57 -9.80
C GLY A 272 -0.85 3.65 -8.29
N ILE A 273 -1.72 4.52 -7.79
CA ILE A 273 -1.87 4.80 -6.37
C ILE A 273 -3.36 4.79 -6.06
N THR A 274 -3.79 3.87 -5.19
CA THR A 274 -5.16 3.81 -4.67
C THR A 274 -5.21 4.44 -3.28
N ASN A 275 -6.11 5.39 -3.05
CA ASN A 275 -6.32 6.02 -1.74
C ASN A 275 -5.02 6.36 -0.99
N GLY A 276 -4.03 6.86 -1.75
CA GLY A 276 -2.67 7.02 -1.25
C GLY A 276 -2.38 8.45 -0.84
N CYS A 277 -1.68 8.61 0.28
CA CYS A 277 -1.13 9.88 0.69
C CYS A 277 0.22 10.06 -0.02
N ILE A 278 0.41 11.20 -0.72
CA ILE A 278 1.53 11.40 -1.66
C ILE A 278 2.42 12.56 -1.21
N ASP A 279 1.80 13.71 -0.92
CA ASP A 279 2.49 14.91 -0.47
C ASP A 279 1.55 15.75 0.40
N PHE A 280 1.82 15.80 1.71
CA PHE A 280 0.94 16.51 2.64
C PHE A 280 0.96 18.03 2.42
N GLU A 281 2.10 18.64 2.06
CA GLU A 281 2.15 20.07 1.76
C GLU A 281 1.10 20.47 0.70
N THR A 282 0.97 19.67 -0.35
CA THR A 282 -0.01 19.89 -1.42
C THR A 282 -1.44 19.50 -1.03
N SER A 283 -1.62 18.40 -0.28
CA SER A 283 -2.92 17.76 -0.09
C SER A 283 -3.67 18.15 1.19
N MET A 284 -3.01 18.80 2.17
CA MET A 284 -3.58 19.07 3.49
C MET A 284 -4.87 19.91 3.47
N ALA A 285 -5.03 20.82 2.50
CA ALA A 285 -6.27 21.59 2.35
C ALA A 285 -7.47 20.71 1.94
N GLY A 286 -7.23 19.51 1.42
CA GLY A 286 -8.27 18.55 1.04
C GLY A 286 -9.08 18.03 2.22
N TYR A 287 -8.49 17.92 3.42
CA TYR A 287 -9.17 17.44 4.63
C TYR A 287 -10.32 18.36 5.07
N PRO A 288 -10.10 19.66 5.36
CA PRO A 288 -11.18 20.56 5.73
C PRO A 288 -12.20 20.75 4.58
N GLN A 289 -11.76 20.70 3.31
CA GLN A 289 -12.69 20.77 2.16
C GLN A 289 -13.64 19.56 2.10
N PHE A 290 -13.13 18.36 2.33
CA PHE A 290 -13.94 17.15 2.40
C PHE A 290 -14.95 17.23 3.54
N ALA A 291 -14.48 17.63 4.74
CA ALA A 291 -15.33 17.72 5.92
C ALA A 291 -16.43 18.78 5.77
N TYR A 292 -16.12 19.91 5.14
CA TYR A 292 -17.06 21.02 4.97
C TYR A 292 -18.09 20.80 3.85
N ASN A 293 -17.66 20.29 2.69
CA ASN A 293 -18.51 20.13 1.51
C ASN A 293 -18.51 18.69 1.01
N ASN A 294 -19.03 17.75 1.79
CA ASN A 294 -19.01 16.34 1.40
C ASN A 294 -20.02 16.02 0.26
N THR A 295 -19.62 15.13 -0.66
CA THR A 295 -20.41 14.72 -1.84
C THR A 295 -21.61 13.85 -1.53
N TYR A 296 -21.80 13.46 -0.26
CA TYR A 296 -22.94 12.66 0.20
C TYR A 296 -24.03 13.48 0.88
N GLY A 297 -23.91 14.81 0.90
CA GLY A 297 -24.89 15.69 1.53
C GLY A 297 -24.82 15.70 3.06
N ILE A 298 -23.72 15.19 3.64
CA ILE A 298 -23.39 15.36 5.05
C ILE A 298 -22.51 16.61 5.18
N GLN A 299 -22.79 17.46 6.15
CA GLN A 299 -21.90 18.55 6.51
C GLN A 299 -21.26 18.20 7.84
N TYR A 300 -20.03 17.66 7.81
CA TYR A 300 -19.29 17.38 9.03
C TYR A 300 -18.84 18.72 9.62
N TYR A 301 -18.10 19.55 8.89
CA TYR A 301 -17.68 20.85 9.43
C TYR A 301 -18.70 21.94 9.08
N ASN A 302 -19.06 22.76 10.08
CA ASN A 302 -19.71 24.05 9.82
C ASN A 302 -18.68 25.08 9.33
N GLN A 303 -19.15 26.27 8.95
CA GLN A 303 -18.29 27.34 8.41
C GLN A 303 -17.15 27.72 9.37
N SER A 304 -17.43 27.87 10.67
CA SER A 304 -16.42 28.24 11.67
C SER A 304 -15.34 27.17 11.78
N MET A 305 -15.72 25.89 11.88
CA MET A 305 -14.75 24.78 11.96
C MET A 305 -13.87 24.69 10.72
N TYR A 306 -14.45 24.93 9.53
CA TYR A 306 -13.70 25.01 8.28
C TYR A 306 -12.70 26.17 8.29
N GLU A 307 -13.14 27.37 8.67
CA GLU A 307 -12.28 28.57 8.76
C GLU A 307 -11.15 28.39 9.78
N ASP A 308 -11.45 27.80 10.94
CA ASP A 308 -10.44 27.51 11.98
C ASP A 308 -9.40 26.51 11.50
N ALA A 309 -9.82 25.42 10.84
CA ALA A 309 -8.92 24.44 10.26
C ALA A 309 -8.04 25.05 9.16
N MET A 310 -8.62 25.87 8.28
CA MET A 310 -7.88 26.59 7.24
C MET A 310 -6.93 27.63 7.83
N ALA A 311 -7.28 28.29 8.94
CA ALA A 311 -6.40 29.22 9.64
C ALA A 311 -5.23 28.49 10.31
N ALA A 312 -5.49 27.37 10.99
CA ALA A 312 -4.45 26.50 11.57
C ALA A 312 -3.48 25.94 10.51
N LEU A 313 -3.98 25.69 9.31
CA LEU A 313 -3.17 25.25 8.17
C LEU A 313 -2.19 26.34 7.69
N ASN A 314 -2.66 27.58 7.55
CA ASN A 314 -1.97 28.64 6.79
C ASN A 314 -1.28 29.73 7.65
N LYS A 315 -1.52 29.79 8.96
CA LYS A 315 -0.89 30.79 9.84
C LYS A 315 0.63 30.59 9.92
N SER A 316 1.34 31.62 10.38
CA SER A 316 2.73 31.49 10.85
C SER A 316 2.78 30.47 11.99
N ASP A 317 3.80 29.60 11.98
CA ASP A 317 3.90 28.42 12.85
C ASP A 317 2.66 27.49 12.73
N GLY A 318 1.99 27.55 11.58
CA GLY A 318 0.90 26.66 11.17
C GLY A 318 1.44 25.42 10.47
N CYS A 319 0.54 24.49 10.12
CA CYS A 319 0.93 23.20 9.55
C CYS A 319 1.82 23.34 8.29
N LEU A 320 1.44 24.16 7.30
CA LEU A 320 2.24 24.31 6.07
C LEU A 320 3.61 24.95 6.34
N ASP A 321 3.67 25.93 7.24
CA ASP A 321 4.92 26.60 7.62
C ASP A 321 5.87 25.61 8.30
N LEU A 322 5.39 24.79 9.24
CA LEU A 322 6.22 23.76 9.88
C LEU A 322 6.69 22.68 8.90
N ILE A 323 5.86 22.28 7.93
CA ILE A 323 6.29 21.36 6.87
C ILE A 323 7.46 21.97 6.08
N GLN A 324 7.33 23.24 5.68
CA GLN A 324 8.37 23.95 4.92
C GLN A 324 9.66 24.10 5.73
N GLN A 325 9.56 24.39 7.04
CA GLN A 325 10.71 24.45 7.94
C GLN A 325 11.41 23.09 8.07
N CYS A 326 10.65 21.99 8.28
CA CYS A 326 11.16 20.62 8.29
C CYS A 326 11.92 20.31 6.98
N ARG A 327 11.30 20.57 5.83
CA ARG A 327 11.89 20.28 4.51
C ARG A 327 13.13 21.12 4.23
N ALA A 328 13.10 22.42 4.56
CA ALA A 328 14.25 23.32 4.41
C ALA A 328 15.42 22.90 5.32
N ALA A 329 15.14 22.52 6.57
CA ALA A 329 16.14 21.97 7.47
C ALA A 329 16.71 20.64 6.94
N GLY A 330 15.87 19.77 6.38
CA GLY A 330 16.28 18.53 5.74
C GLY A 330 17.26 18.75 4.58
N GLN A 331 17.02 19.73 3.71
CA GLN A 331 17.93 20.05 2.60
C GLN A 331 19.35 20.43 3.05
N VAL A 332 19.52 20.94 4.28
CA VAL A 332 20.83 21.35 4.82
C VAL A 332 21.40 20.29 5.74
N GLY A 333 20.60 19.79 6.68
CA GLY A 333 21.01 18.91 7.77
C GLY A 333 20.92 17.42 7.47
N ASP A 334 20.11 17.02 6.48
CA ASP A 334 19.95 15.62 6.04
C ASP A 334 19.65 15.53 4.52
N PRO A 335 20.55 16.03 3.64
CA PRO A 335 20.28 16.11 2.20
C PRO A 335 20.15 14.75 1.51
N SER A 336 20.59 13.67 2.17
CA SER A 336 20.48 12.30 1.67
C SER A 336 19.25 11.55 2.20
N PHE A 337 18.43 12.23 3.03
CA PHE A 337 17.21 11.71 3.66
C PHE A 337 17.46 10.42 4.46
N LEU A 338 18.56 10.38 5.20
CA LEU A 338 18.96 9.22 6.00
C LEU A 338 18.25 9.16 7.36
N GLY A 339 17.53 10.20 7.76
CA GLY A 339 16.84 10.28 9.05
C GLY A 339 17.75 10.27 10.27
N ASN A 340 19.02 10.62 10.08
CA ASN A 340 20.06 10.55 11.11
C ASN A 340 20.38 11.92 11.76
N ASN A 341 19.67 12.98 11.40
CA ASN A 341 19.82 14.30 12.00
C ASN A 341 18.68 14.58 12.99
N ALA A 342 19.01 14.57 14.29
CA ALA A 342 18.01 14.73 15.36
C ALA A 342 17.24 16.04 15.28
N THR A 343 17.88 17.16 14.92
CA THR A 343 17.21 18.46 14.78
C THR A 343 16.22 18.47 13.60
N VAL A 344 16.59 17.85 12.48
CA VAL A 344 15.66 17.69 11.35
C VAL A 344 14.51 16.76 11.73
N ASN A 345 14.79 15.65 12.42
CA ASN A 345 13.75 14.71 12.90
C ASN A 345 12.75 15.42 13.83
N GLU A 346 13.23 16.27 14.74
CA GLU A 346 12.39 17.05 15.67
C GLU A 346 11.47 18.01 14.90
N LEU A 347 12.01 18.83 13.99
CA LEU A 347 11.20 19.77 13.19
C LEU A 347 10.12 19.05 12.34
N CYS A 348 10.46 17.89 11.77
CA CYS A 348 9.50 17.10 11.00
C CYS A 348 8.45 16.42 11.87
N THR A 349 8.82 16.03 13.10
CA THR A 349 7.89 15.49 14.10
C THR A 349 6.95 16.58 14.63
N ASP A 350 7.42 17.81 14.81
CA ASP A 350 6.58 18.95 15.18
C ASP A 350 5.56 19.27 14.09
N ALA A 351 6.00 19.29 12.83
CA ALA A 351 5.10 19.41 11.69
C ALA A 351 4.05 18.28 11.68
N PHE A 352 4.48 17.03 11.89
CA PHE A 352 3.58 15.88 12.01
C PHE A 352 2.52 16.10 13.07
N ASN A 353 2.94 16.38 14.30
CA ASN A 353 2.04 16.52 15.44
C ASN A 353 1.02 17.64 15.22
N LEU A 354 1.46 18.80 14.73
CA LEU A 354 0.55 19.92 14.47
C LEU A 354 -0.43 19.60 13.34
N CYS A 355 0.06 19.08 12.20
CA CYS A 355 -0.78 18.81 11.04
C CYS A 355 -1.83 17.73 11.32
N PHE A 356 -1.51 16.72 12.13
CA PHE A 356 -2.48 15.70 12.53
C PHE A 356 -3.64 16.25 13.37
N THR A 357 -3.46 17.39 14.06
CA THR A 357 -4.59 18.08 14.74
C THR A 357 -5.63 18.64 13.77
N ILE A 358 -5.30 18.77 12.48
CA ILE A 358 -6.24 19.18 11.41
C ILE A 358 -6.93 17.95 10.81
N ILE A 359 -6.22 16.82 10.72
CA ILE A 359 -6.71 15.57 10.11
C ILE A 359 -7.71 14.88 11.05
N GLU A 360 -7.29 14.55 12.27
CA GLU A 360 -8.04 13.65 13.18
C GLU A 360 -9.42 14.11 13.67
N PRO A 361 -9.75 15.41 13.84
CA PRO A 361 -10.98 15.79 14.54
C PRO A 361 -12.28 15.28 13.92
N LEU A 362 -12.34 15.04 12.60
CA LEU A 362 -13.55 14.50 11.98
C LEU A 362 -13.96 13.16 12.60
N ASN A 363 -12.99 12.24 12.77
CA ASN A 363 -13.26 10.90 13.27
C ASN A 363 -13.81 10.94 14.70
N VAL A 364 -13.21 11.79 15.53
CA VAL A 364 -13.53 11.91 16.96
C VAL A 364 -14.84 12.66 17.19
N LEU A 365 -15.03 13.79 16.51
CA LEU A 365 -16.19 14.66 16.73
C LEU A 365 -17.49 14.08 16.15
N TYR A 366 -17.37 13.33 15.04
CA TYR A 366 -18.53 12.76 14.35
C TYR A 366 -18.67 11.26 14.53
N ASN A 367 -17.73 10.63 15.25
CA ASN A 367 -17.76 9.21 15.57
C ASN A 367 -17.88 8.33 14.31
N VAL A 368 -17.03 8.62 13.33
CA VAL A 368 -16.95 7.90 12.04
C VAL A 368 -15.52 7.44 11.79
N SER A 369 -15.36 6.39 10.98
CA SER A 369 -14.06 5.87 10.59
C SER A 369 -13.36 6.81 9.61
N ALA A 370 -12.05 7.02 9.81
CA ALA A 370 -11.20 7.69 8.83
C ALA A 370 -11.16 6.92 7.50
N PHE A 371 -11.31 5.61 7.54
CA PHE A 371 -11.15 4.73 6.38
C PHE A 371 -12.43 4.59 5.55
N ASP A 372 -13.60 4.89 6.13
CA ASP A 372 -14.88 5.04 5.43
C ASP A 372 -15.83 5.84 6.31
N VAL A 373 -16.14 7.08 5.91
CA VAL A 373 -16.98 7.97 6.72
C VAL A 373 -18.45 7.57 6.81
N ALA A 374 -18.87 6.51 6.10
CA ALA A 374 -20.17 5.89 6.28
C ALA A 374 -20.21 4.89 7.47
N ILE A 375 -19.04 4.48 7.98
CA ILE A 375 -18.92 3.54 9.09
C ILE A 375 -18.85 4.35 10.39
N ALA A 376 -19.79 4.12 11.30
CA ALA A 376 -19.76 4.69 12.64
C ALA A 376 -18.76 3.93 13.51
N THR A 377 -18.00 4.61 14.36
CA THR A 377 -17.01 3.98 15.26
C THR A 377 -17.32 4.27 16.74
N PRO A 378 -18.53 3.91 17.25
CA PRO A 378 -18.95 4.25 18.62
C PRO A 378 -18.04 3.74 19.73
N ASP A 379 -17.25 2.71 19.45
CA ASP A 379 -16.19 2.20 20.31
C ASP A 379 -14.92 2.15 19.44
N GLN A 380 -13.84 2.83 19.84
CA GLN A 380 -12.55 2.97 19.11
C GLN A 380 -11.80 1.64 18.82
N VAL A 381 -12.48 0.51 18.91
CA VAL A 381 -11.98 -0.79 18.47
C VAL A 381 -12.04 -0.80 16.95
N ASP A 382 -11.00 -1.31 16.30
CA ASP A 382 -11.07 -1.67 14.88
C ASP A 382 -12.20 -2.68 14.71
N GLN A 383 -13.37 -2.19 14.30
CA GLN A 383 -14.60 -2.98 14.33
C GLN A 383 -14.55 -4.10 13.29
N CYS A 384 -13.53 -4.11 12.42
CA CYS A 384 -13.34 -5.06 11.34
C CYS A 384 -11.85 -5.41 11.20
N PRO A 385 -11.34 -6.38 11.96
CA PRO A 385 -9.93 -6.78 11.89
C PRO A 385 -9.67 -7.62 10.63
N TYR A 386 -9.68 -6.97 9.45
CA TYR A 386 -9.63 -7.55 8.10
C TYR A 386 -8.44 -8.49 7.87
N TYR A 387 -7.37 -8.26 8.62
CA TYR A 387 -6.13 -9.02 8.52
C TYR A 387 -6.22 -10.38 9.22
N LEU A 388 -7.15 -10.60 10.17
CA LEU A 388 -7.18 -11.83 10.97
C LEU A 388 -7.36 -13.11 10.14
N PRO A 389 -8.27 -13.19 9.15
CA PRO A 389 -8.37 -14.39 8.33
C PRO A 389 -7.08 -14.66 7.53
N VAL A 390 -6.44 -13.61 7.01
CA VAL A 390 -5.14 -13.73 6.32
C VAL A 390 -4.04 -14.16 7.30
N ALA A 391 -4.05 -13.61 8.52
CA ALA A 391 -3.13 -13.96 9.60
C ALA A 391 -3.26 -15.43 9.99
N GLU A 392 -4.49 -15.91 10.16
CA GLU A 392 -4.80 -17.31 10.44
C GLU A 392 -4.26 -18.19 9.30
N TYR A 393 -4.60 -17.87 8.04
CA TYR A 393 -4.21 -18.64 6.88
C TYR A 393 -2.69 -18.74 6.71
N LEU A 394 -1.98 -17.62 6.75
CA LEU A 394 -0.53 -17.57 6.58
C LEU A 394 0.24 -18.18 7.75
N ASN A 395 -0.38 -18.31 8.92
CA ASN A 395 0.21 -18.98 10.08
C ASN A 395 -0.17 -20.47 10.22
N ILE A 396 -0.94 -21.04 9.27
CA ILE A 396 -1.13 -22.48 9.19
C ILE A 396 0.22 -23.17 8.85
N PRO A 397 0.67 -24.19 9.61
CA PRO A 397 1.97 -24.84 9.36
C PRO A 397 2.15 -25.40 7.94
N LYS A 398 1.07 -25.89 7.33
CA LYS A 398 1.07 -26.37 5.94
C LYS A 398 1.29 -25.23 4.95
N VAL A 399 0.68 -24.07 5.18
CA VAL A 399 0.85 -22.86 4.36
C VAL A 399 2.28 -22.34 4.50
N GLN A 400 2.79 -22.22 5.73
CA GLN A 400 4.19 -21.84 5.98
C GLN A 400 5.19 -22.79 5.29
N SER A 401 4.93 -24.11 5.33
CA SER A 401 5.77 -25.10 4.65
C SER A 401 5.71 -25.02 3.13
N ALA A 402 4.53 -24.69 2.58
CA ALA A 402 4.33 -24.50 1.14
C ALA A 402 5.09 -23.27 0.62
N LEU A 403 5.08 -22.18 1.39
CA LEU A 403 5.76 -20.93 1.07
C LEU A 403 7.24 -20.88 1.50
N GLY A 404 7.68 -21.83 2.32
CA GLY A 404 9.06 -21.89 2.82
C GLY A 404 9.39 -20.84 3.89
N LEU A 405 8.41 -20.50 4.74
CA LEU A 405 8.53 -19.40 5.71
C LEU A 405 9.30 -19.83 6.97
N PRO A 406 10.35 -19.09 7.38
CA PRO A 406 11.09 -19.34 8.62
C PRO A 406 10.51 -18.62 9.85
N LEU A 407 9.47 -17.80 9.67
CA LEU A 407 8.82 -16.97 10.68
C LEU A 407 7.30 -17.00 10.52
N ASN A 408 6.60 -16.66 11.60
CA ASN A 408 5.17 -16.38 11.59
C ASN A 408 4.90 -15.05 10.89
N TRP A 409 3.80 -14.99 10.15
CA TRP A 409 3.37 -13.78 9.47
C TRP A 409 2.76 -12.80 10.46
N THR A 410 3.10 -11.51 10.32
CA THR A 410 2.44 -10.39 11.00
C THR A 410 1.82 -9.44 9.99
N TRP A 411 0.75 -8.78 10.39
CA TRP A 411 0.01 -7.86 9.52
C TRP A 411 0.77 -6.57 9.25
N ASP A 412 1.13 -5.91 10.34
CA ASP A 412 1.84 -4.64 10.36
C ASP A 412 3.06 -4.75 11.29
N SER A 413 3.95 -3.77 11.20
CA SER A 413 5.14 -3.67 12.03
C SER A 413 5.11 -2.41 12.87
N GLU A 414 4.69 -2.52 14.13
CA GLU A 414 4.59 -1.40 15.07
C GLU A 414 5.90 -0.63 15.24
N VAL A 415 7.04 -1.33 15.14
CA VAL A 415 8.36 -0.68 15.20
C VAL A 415 8.61 0.17 13.96
N VAL A 416 8.25 -0.30 12.75
CA VAL A 416 8.33 0.49 11.51
C VAL A 416 7.39 1.69 11.63
N THR A 417 6.13 1.46 11.98
CA THR A 417 5.12 2.53 12.19
C THR A 417 5.66 3.62 13.12
N ALA A 418 6.27 3.22 14.25
CA ALA A 418 6.83 4.14 15.24
C ALA A 418 8.04 4.93 14.72
N VAL A 419 9.04 4.29 14.08
CA VAL A 419 10.25 4.99 13.63
C VAL A 419 9.98 5.95 12.45
N PHE A 420 8.85 5.77 11.75
CA PHE A 420 8.37 6.75 10.76
C PHE A 420 7.66 7.96 11.39
N GLY A 421 7.35 7.90 12.69
CA GLY A 421 6.79 9.00 13.48
C GLY A 421 5.31 8.88 13.80
N PHE A 422 4.66 7.77 13.44
CA PHE A 422 3.27 7.55 13.80
C PHE A 422 3.14 7.15 15.27
N PRO A 423 2.05 7.56 15.95
CA PRO A 423 1.84 7.21 17.35
C PRO A 423 1.57 5.71 17.50
N THR A 424 2.38 5.04 18.32
CA THR A 424 2.22 3.62 18.68
C THR A 424 2.42 3.41 20.18
N PRO A 425 2.03 2.25 20.73
CA PRO A 425 2.32 1.92 22.13
C PRO A 425 3.82 1.85 22.48
N LEU A 426 4.73 1.77 21.50
CA LEU A 426 6.18 1.64 21.72
C LEU A 426 6.85 2.96 22.14
N ALA A 427 6.18 4.11 21.99
CA ALA A 427 6.66 5.44 22.39
C ALA A 427 8.09 5.77 21.89
N LEU A 428 8.39 5.43 20.63
CA LEU A 428 9.66 5.74 19.97
C LEU A 428 9.60 7.09 19.26
N ASN A 429 10.71 7.83 19.26
CA ASN A 429 10.85 9.03 18.44
C ASN A 429 11.09 8.62 16.99
N GLY A 430 10.17 9.00 16.10
CA GLY A 430 10.33 8.76 14.67
C GLY A 430 10.95 9.93 13.91
N THR A 431 10.89 9.83 12.60
CA THR A 431 11.49 10.80 11.67
C THR A 431 10.51 11.86 11.14
N GLY A 432 9.21 11.71 11.40
CA GLY A 432 8.17 12.56 10.82
C GLY A 432 8.09 12.42 9.30
N ASP A 433 8.36 11.22 8.77
CA ASP A 433 8.65 10.98 7.36
C ASP A 433 7.56 11.48 6.41
N ALA A 434 6.29 11.31 6.77
CA ALA A 434 5.13 11.76 6.00
C ALA A 434 5.18 13.26 5.64
N PHE A 435 5.73 14.10 6.53
CA PHE A 435 5.84 15.55 6.32
C PHE A 435 7.23 15.96 5.84
N ARG A 436 8.25 15.14 6.10
CA ARG A 436 9.58 15.24 5.49
C ARG A 436 9.55 15.02 3.97
N GLN A 437 8.81 14.02 3.51
CA GLN A 437 8.85 13.57 2.12
C GLN A 437 8.20 14.58 1.18
N ALA A 438 8.95 15.08 0.20
CA ALA A 438 8.45 15.98 -0.85
C ALA A 438 8.00 15.19 -2.09
N GLY A 439 6.84 14.54 -2.01
CA GLY A 439 6.38 13.58 -3.02
C GLY A 439 6.14 14.17 -4.41
N MET A 440 5.85 15.47 -4.52
CA MET A 440 5.56 16.13 -5.80
C MET A 440 6.75 16.11 -6.77
N ASP A 441 7.98 16.17 -6.28
CA ASP A 441 9.17 16.14 -7.15
C ASP A 441 9.28 14.82 -7.92
N ASN A 442 8.91 13.71 -7.27
CA ASN A 442 8.86 12.40 -7.92
C ASN A 442 7.71 12.33 -8.93
N ILE A 443 6.51 12.81 -8.59
CA ILE A 443 5.38 12.87 -9.54
C ILE A 443 5.75 13.69 -10.79
N ASN A 444 6.37 14.86 -10.60
CA ASN A 444 6.82 15.73 -11.68
C ASN A 444 7.88 15.05 -12.55
N TYR A 445 8.89 14.42 -11.93
CA TYR A 445 9.92 13.67 -12.63
C TYR A 445 9.33 12.55 -13.50
N LEU A 446 8.44 11.75 -12.94
CA LEU A 446 7.81 10.63 -13.66
C LEU A 446 7.02 11.12 -14.88
N LEU A 447 6.20 12.17 -14.73
CA LEU A 447 5.43 12.74 -15.84
C LEU A 447 6.32 13.39 -16.91
N GLN A 448 7.41 14.04 -16.52
CA GLN A 448 8.40 14.60 -17.46
C GLN A 448 9.12 13.52 -18.28
N ASN A 449 9.11 12.27 -17.81
CA ASN A 449 9.70 11.12 -18.48
C ASN A 449 8.63 10.21 -19.13
N ASP A 450 7.44 10.74 -19.40
CA ASP A 450 6.32 10.04 -20.06
C ASP A 450 5.84 8.76 -19.32
N ILE A 451 6.11 8.66 -18.01
CA ILE A 451 5.63 7.56 -17.18
C ILE A 451 4.17 7.83 -16.83
N LYS A 452 3.31 6.82 -17.05
CA LYS A 452 1.87 6.91 -16.80
C LYS A 452 1.60 6.93 -15.30
N ILE A 453 0.70 7.80 -14.85
CA ILE A 453 0.30 7.91 -13.45
C ILE A 453 -1.22 7.77 -13.36
N ALA A 454 -1.69 6.77 -12.62
CA ALA A 454 -3.09 6.61 -12.26
C ALA A 454 -3.29 6.87 -10.76
N LEU A 455 -4.06 7.91 -10.46
CA LEU A 455 -4.47 8.26 -9.11
C LEU A 455 -5.95 7.87 -8.94
N LEU A 456 -6.26 6.95 -8.03
CA LEU A 456 -7.63 6.46 -7.80
C LEU A 456 -7.99 6.64 -6.34
N PHE A 457 -9.14 7.24 -6.06
CA PHE A 457 -9.54 7.54 -4.69
C PHE A 457 -11.03 7.24 -4.48
N GLY A 458 -11.32 6.39 -3.50
CA GLY A 458 -12.67 6.20 -2.97
C GLY A 458 -13.20 7.48 -2.33
N ASP A 459 -14.42 7.89 -2.68
CA ASP A 459 -14.99 9.17 -2.24
C ASP A 459 -15.60 9.17 -0.83
N ARG A 460 -15.48 8.06 -0.09
CA ARG A 460 -15.79 7.97 1.34
C ARG A 460 -14.55 7.83 2.23
N ASP A 461 -13.37 7.69 1.65
CA ASP A 461 -12.13 7.70 2.42
C ASP A 461 -11.80 9.11 2.90
N TYR A 462 -11.50 9.23 4.20
CA TYR A 462 -11.01 10.44 4.82
C TYR A 462 -9.56 10.34 5.28
N ARG A 463 -8.97 9.13 5.34
CA ARG A 463 -7.57 8.93 5.73
C ARG A 463 -6.63 9.55 4.70
N CYS A 464 -6.86 9.27 3.41
CA CYS A 464 -6.20 9.93 2.29
C CYS A 464 -7.29 10.37 1.29
N PRO A 465 -7.99 11.48 1.56
CA PRO A 465 -9.24 11.81 0.88
C PRO A 465 -9.02 12.15 -0.59
N TRP A 466 -10.01 11.83 -1.44
CA TRP A 466 -9.98 12.12 -2.88
C TRP A 466 -9.75 13.60 -3.19
N THR A 467 -10.16 14.51 -2.30
CA THR A 467 -9.92 15.95 -2.42
C THR A 467 -8.42 16.28 -2.39
N GLY A 468 -7.67 15.65 -1.49
CA GLY A 468 -6.21 15.77 -1.42
C GLY A 468 -5.53 15.12 -2.63
N GLY A 469 -5.99 13.93 -3.04
CA GLY A 469 -5.51 13.27 -4.26
C GLY A 469 -5.75 14.09 -5.53
N GLU A 470 -6.89 14.79 -5.63
CA GLU A 470 -7.20 15.67 -6.74
C GLU A 470 -6.29 16.91 -6.75
N MET A 471 -6.00 17.47 -5.58
CA MET A 471 -5.03 18.57 -5.43
C MET A 471 -3.65 18.15 -5.91
N THR A 472 -3.16 16.98 -5.50
CA THR A 472 -1.90 16.41 -6.00
C THR A 472 -1.89 16.29 -7.53
N ALA A 473 -2.95 15.75 -8.12
CA ALA A 473 -3.07 15.64 -9.58
C ALA A 473 -3.02 17.00 -10.29
N LYS A 474 -3.71 18.01 -9.73
CA LYS A 474 -3.77 19.37 -10.28
C LYS A 474 -2.49 20.18 -10.06
N ALA A 475 -1.73 19.89 -9.01
CA ALA A 475 -0.49 20.58 -8.66
C ALA A 475 0.73 20.07 -9.42
N ALA A 476 0.65 18.87 -10.01
CA ALA A 476 1.77 18.29 -10.74
C ALA A 476 2.21 19.19 -11.91
N THR A 477 3.53 19.29 -12.10
CA THR A 477 4.19 20.15 -13.08
C THR A 477 4.99 19.35 -14.11
N TRP A 478 4.50 19.40 -15.35
CA TRP A 478 5.13 18.86 -16.55
C TRP A 478 4.64 19.63 -17.80
N THR A 479 5.11 19.25 -18.99
CA THR A 479 4.81 19.94 -20.25
C THR A 479 3.31 20.15 -20.52
N ASN A 480 2.43 19.27 -20.04
CA ASN A 480 0.98 19.34 -20.30
C ASN A 480 0.13 19.66 -19.06
N SER A 481 0.72 20.30 -18.03
CA SER A 481 -0.01 20.66 -16.80
C SER A 481 -1.29 21.48 -17.08
N ALA A 482 -1.19 22.48 -17.96
CA ALA A 482 -2.33 23.32 -18.35
C ALA A 482 -3.44 22.50 -19.02
N GLY A 483 -3.07 21.56 -19.90
CA GLY A 483 -4.01 20.66 -20.55
C GLY A 483 -4.74 19.76 -19.56
N PHE A 484 -4.07 19.26 -18.53
CA PHE A 484 -4.74 18.51 -17.46
C PHE A 484 -5.74 19.39 -16.70
N LEU A 485 -5.37 20.63 -16.35
CA LEU A 485 -6.29 21.55 -15.67
C LEU A 485 -7.56 21.82 -16.49
N GLU A 486 -7.43 21.97 -17.80
CA GLU A 486 -8.55 22.19 -18.74
C GLU A 486 -9.40 20.94 -19.03
N ALA A 487 -8.83 19.73 -18.91
CA ALA A 487 -9.56 18.49 -19.18
C ALA A 487 -10.80 18.33 -18.29
N GLY A 488 -11.86 17.69 -18.79
CA GLY A 488 -13.09 17.48 -18.04
C GLY A 488 -13.21 16.11 -17.38
N TYR A 489 -14.13 15.95 -16.44
CA TYR A 489 -14.49 14.66 -15.83
C TYR A 489 -15.50 13.88 -16.69
N GLN A 490 -15.23 12.59 -16.90
CA GLN A 490 -16.10 11.65 -17.62
C GLN A 490 -16.44 10.42 -16.75
N PRO A 491 -17.67 9.89 -16.84
CA PRO A 491 -18.01 8.62 -16.21
C PRO A 491 -17.17 7.47 -16.76
N LEU A 492 -16.67 6.62 -15.85
CA LEU A 492 -16.00 5.37 -16.20
C LEU A 492 -16.97 4.42 -16.93
N GLN A 493 -16.50 3.76 -17.99
CA GLN A 493 -17.32 2.94 -18.88
C GLN A 493 -16.95 1.46 -18.84
N GLY A 494 -17.86 0.62 -19.35
CA GLY A 494 -17.65 -0.83 -19.50
C GLY A 494 -17.80 -1.62 -18.20
N LEU A 495 -18.43 -1.03 -17.18
CA LEU A 495 -18.69 -1.66 -15.89
C LEU A 495 -19.97 -2.48 -15.91
N THR A 496 -20.04 -3.54 -15.10
CA THR A 496 -21.31 -4.26 -14.88
C THR A 496 -22.29 -3.39 -14.09
N SER A 497 -23.58 -3.74 -14.13
CA SER A 497 -24.63 -2.97 -13.44
C SER A 497 -24.50 -2.94 -11.92
N SER A 498 -23.78 -3.90 -11.33
CA SER A 498 -23.52 -4.00 -9.90
C SER A 498 -22.23 -3.31 -9.45
N THR A 499 -21.39 -2.87 -10.38
CA THR A 499 -20.06 -2.34 -10.07
C THR A 499 -20.13 -0.90 -9.58
N LYS A 500 -19.37 -0.56 -8.54
CA LYS A 500 -19.18 0.83 -8.12
C LYS A 500 -18.47 1.62 -9.22
N GLY A 501 -19.15 2.62 -9.78
CA GLY A 501 -18.62 3.47 -10.84
C GLY A 501 -17.61 4.51 -10.34
N GLY A 502 -17.27 5.43 -11.23
CA GLY A 502 -16.45 6.57 -10.89
C GLY A 502 -16.40 7.58 -12.03
N VAL A 503 -15.71 8.69 -11.79
CA VAL A 503 -15.42 9.71 -12.80
C VAL A 503 -13.94 9.93 -12.93
N VAL A 504 -13.49 10.12 -14.17
CA VAL A 504 -12.10 10.20 -14.57
C VAL A 504 -11.82 11.55 -15.20
N LYS A 505 -10.74 12.20 -14.77
CA LYS A 505 -10.08 13.31 -15.46
C LYS A 505 -8.71 12.81 -15.91
N GLN A 506 -8.44 12.85 -17.22
CA GLN A 506 -7.19 12.36 -17.77
C GLN A 506 -6.67 13.31 -18.85
N TYR A 507 -5.36 13.55 -18.83
CA TYR A 507 -4.64 14.18 -19.94
C TYR A 507 -3.33 13.41 -20.15
N GLY A 508 -3.19 12.81 -21.34
CA GLY A 508 -2.05 11.97 -21.69
C GLY A 508 -1.74 10.96 -20.58
N PRO A 509 -0.52 10.97 -20.01
CA PRO A 509 -0.08 10.00 -19.02
C PRO A 509 -0.69 10.17 -17.63
N LEU A 510 -1.25 11.33 -17.27
CA LEU A 510 -1.85 11.54 -15.94
C LEU A 510 -3.36 11.31 -15.97
N SER A 511 -3.83 10.47 -15.05
CA SER A 511 -5.26 10.30 -14.75
C SER A 511 -5.54 10.42 -13.26
N PHE A 512 -6.66 11.06 -12.93
CA PHE A 512 -7.27 11.09 -11.61
C PHE A 512 -8.67 10.50 -11.71
N THR A 513 -8.98 9.53 -10.85
CA THR A 513 -10.26 8.84 -10.80
C THR A 513 -10.84 8.96 -9.40
N ARG A 514 -12.04 9.55 -9.30
CA ARG A 514 -12.85 9.49 -8.10
C ARG A 514 -13.81 8.31 -8.21
N VAL A 515 -13.66 7.32 -7.35
CA VAL A 515 -14.47 6.09 -7.32
C VAL A 515 -15.59 6.26 -6.31
N PHE A 516 -16.80 5.95 -6.73
CA PHE A 516 -18.00 6.17 -5.93
C PHE A 516 -18.20 5.07 -4.88
N ASP A 517 -18.88 5.41 -3.79
CA ASP A 517 -19.31 4.51 -2.73
C ASP A 517 -18.18 3.60 -2.22
N SER A 518 -16.98 4.16 -2.05
CA SER A 518 -15.77 3.38 -1.71
C SER A 518 -14.93 4.05 -0.63
N GLY A 519 -14.44 3.26 0.32
CA GLY A 519 -13.51 3.67 1.37
C GLY A 519 -12.04 3.48 1.00
N HIS A 520 -11.18 3.37 2.00
CA HIS A 520 -9.72 3.42 1.89
C HIS A 520 -9.10 2.21 1.17
N SER A 521 -9.55 1.00 1.48
CA SER A 521 -9.11 -0.22 0.77
C SER A 521 -9.85 -0.34 -0.56
N LEU A 522 -9.53 0.53 -1.52
CA LEU A 522 -10.36 0.80 -2.70
C LEU A 522 -10.79 -0.44 -3.47
N SER A 523 -9.87 -1.37 -3.67
CA SER A 523 -10.13 -2.63 -4.34
C SER A 523 -11.10 -3.55 -3.60
N ALA A 524 -11.23 -3.42 -2.29
CA ALA A 524 -12.21 -4.19 -1.51
C ALA A 524 -13.63 -3.72 -1.82
N TYR A 525 -13.79 -2.40 -2.01
CA TYR A 525 -15.07 -1.77 -2.34
C TYR A 525 -15.42 -1.85 -3.82
N ALA A 526 -14.43 -1.74 -4.70
CA ALA A 526 -14.63 -1.59 -6.14
C ALA A 526 -13.61 -2.38 -6.97
N PRO A 527 -13.51 -3.72 -6.80
CA PRO A 527 -12.42 -4.52 -7.38
C PRO A 527 -12.38 -4.45 -8.90
N GLU A 528 -13.55 -4.52 -9.57
CA GLU A 528 -13.63 -4.38 -11.03
C GLU A 528 -13.18 -3.00 -11.52
N THR A 529 -13.57 -1.94 -10.82
CA THR A 529 -13.21 -0.57 -11.20
C THR A 529 -11.70 -0.37 -11.09
N VAL A 530 -11.09 -0.80 -9.98
CA VAL A 530 -9.64 -0.73 -9.80
C VAL A 530 -8.92 -1.57 -10.86
N PHE A 531 -9.35 -2.82 -11.07
CA PHE A 531 -8.76 -3.70 -12.08
C PHE A 531 -8.82 -3.10 -13.50
N ARG A 532 -9.95 -2.50 -13.88
CA ARG A 532 -10.08 -1.89 -15.21
C ARG A 532 -9.16 -0.69 -15.37
N VAL A 533 -9.08 0.19 -14.38
CA VAL A 533 -8.16 1.34 -14.42
C VAL A 533 -6.71 0.87 -14.43
N PHE A 534 -6.35 -0.13 -13.62
CA PHE A 534 -5.06 -0.80 -13.61
C PHE A 534 -4.68 -1.30 -15.01
N ASN A 535 -5.54 -2.13 -15.59
CA ASN A 535 -5.28 -2.76 -16.88
C ASN A 535 -5.18 -1.71 -17.99
N ARG A 536 -6.08 -0.73 -18.03
CA ARG A 536 -6.05 0.36 -19.02
C ARG A 536 -4.78 1.18 -18.92
N THR A 537 -4.38 1.56 -17.71
CA THR A 537 -3.17 2.35 -17.47
C THR A 537 -1.91 1.58 -17.88
N THR A 538 -1.76 0.34 -17.40
CA THR A 538 -0.60 -0.51 -17.67
C THR A 538 -0.40 -0.73 -19.18
N PHE A 539 -1.49 -0.89 -19.94
CA PHE A 539 -1.44 -1.11 -21.38
C PHE A 539 -1.58 0.18 -22.22
N GLY A 540 -1.50 1.36 -21.60
CA GLY A 540 -1.48 2.64 -22.32
C GLY A 540 -2.80 2.98 -23.03
N LYS A 541 -3.92 2.50 -22.50
CA LYS A 541 -5.26 2.83 -22.99
C LYS A 541 -5.88 3.96 -22.18
N ASP A 542 -6.88 4.62 -22.76
CA ASP A 542 -7.66 5.62 -22.03
C ASP A 542 -8.35 5.00 -20.82
N VAL A 543 -8.32 5.69 -19.68
CA VAL A 543 -8.84 5.15 -18.43
C VAL A 543 -10.36 5.06 -18.45
N VAL A 544 -11.03 5.96 -19.17
CA VAL A 544 -12.50 6.03 -19.26
C VAL A 544 -13.12 4.76 -19.84
N SER A 545 -12.71 4.38 -21.04
CA SER A 545 -13.33 3.30 -21.81
C SER A 545 -12.40 2.10 -22.03
N GLY A 546 -11.09 2.35 -22.11
CA GLY A 546 -10.10 1.34 -22.52
C GLY A 546 -10.19 0.96 -23.99
N ALA A 547 -10.85 1.78 -24.82
CA ALA A 547 -11.05 1.50 -26.24
C ALA A 547 -9.98 2.15 -27.13
N LYS A 548 -9.23 3.13 -26.62
CA LYS A 548 -8.25 3.91 -27.39
C LYS A 548 -6.89 3.84 -26.73
N MET A 549 -5.84 3.71 -27.53
CA MET A 549 -4.49 4.00 -27.06
C MET A 549 -4.35 5.50 -26.82
N ILE A 550 -3.77 5.90 -25.70
CA ILE A 550 -3.55 7.32 -25.41
C ILE A 550 -2.39 7.85 -26.26
N GLY A 551 -2.62 9.01 -26.88
CA GLY A 551 -1.55 9.84 -27.44
C GLY A 551 -1.20 10.99 -26.49
N PRO A 552 -0.16 11.79 -26.81
CA PRO A 552 0.30 12.88 -25.95
C PRO A 552 -0.77 13.98 -25.71
N ASN A 553 -1.73 14.11 -26.63
CA ASN A 553 -2.81 15.11 -26.57
C ASN A 553 -4.17 14.51 -26.19
N TYR A 554 -4.22 13.22 -25.82
CA TYR A 554 -5.46 12.62 -25.35
C TYR A 554 -5.94 13.35 -24.09
N HIS A 555 -7.21 13.72 -24.05
CA HIS A 555 -7.81 14.32 -22.86
C HIS A 555 -9.28 13.95 -22.75
N THR A 556 -9.76 13.86 -21.52
CA THR A 556 -11.18 13.71 -21.21
C THR A 556 -11.91 15.05 -21.33
N THR A 557 -13.22 15.00 -21.58
CA THR A 557 -14.09 16.18 -21.74
C THR A 557 -15.24 16.15 -20.73
N GLY A 558 -15.82 17.29 -20.37
CA GLY A 558 -16.88 17.36 -19.37
C GLY A 558 -16.65 18.48 -18.35
N PRO A 559 -17.36 18.47 -17.22
CA PRO A 559 -17.16 19.41 -16.12
C PRO A 559 -15.71 19.44 -15.62
N THR A 560 -15.23 20.62 -15.23
CA THR A 560 -13.84 20.85 -14.79
C THR A 560 -13.53 20.32 -13.38
N ASP A 561 -14.57 20.13 -12.58
CA ASP A 561 -14.53 19.55 -11.23
C ASP A 561 -15.51 18.38 -11.13
N SER A 562 -15.38 17.56 -10.08
CA SER A 562 -16.26 16.39 -9.86
C SER A 562 -17.32 16.60 -8.77
N TRP A 563 -17.45 17.79 -8.16
CA TRP A 563 -18.32 18.01 -6.99
C TRP A 563 -19.82 17.88 -7.30
N GLY A 564 -20.21 18.04 -8.57
CA GLY A 564 -21.59 17.86 -9.03
C GLY A 564 -22.09 16.41 -8.99
N TRP A 565 -21.19 15.42 -9.03
CA TRP A 565 -21.55 14.01 -8.85
C TRP A 565 -21.70 13.76 -7.36
N ARG A 566 -22.94 13.59 -6.90
CA ARG A 566 -23.27 13.37 -5.49
C ARG A 566 -23.95 12.02 -5.31
N ASN A 567 -23.61 11.35 -4.21
CA ASN A 567 -24.17 10.06 -3.81
C ASN A 567 -25.02 10.24 -2.55
N LYS A 568 -25.68 9.17 -2.09
CA LYS A 568 -26.42 9.18 -0.82
C LYS A 568 -25.72 8.26 0.16
N MET A 569 -25.55 8.72 1.39
CA MET A 569 -25.03 7.85 2.43
C MET A 569 -25.98 6.68 2.66
N PRO A 570 -25.44 5.48 2.92
CA PRO A 570 -26.27 4.31 3.23
C PRO A 570 -27.09 4.59 4.50
N ALA A 571 -28.38 4.23 4.48
CA ALA A 571 -29.31 4.50 5.58
C ALA A 571 -28.97 3.72 6.85
N ASN A 572 -28.45 2.50 6.66
CA ASN A 572 -27.70 1.72 7.61
C ASN A 572 -26.45 1.31 6.83
N ALA A 573 -25.24 1.58 7.32
CA ALA A 573 -24.08 0.79 6.91
C ALA A 573 -24.09 -0.43 7.85
N PRO A 574 -24.79 -1.54 7.52
CA PRO A 574 -24.66 -2.71 8.36
C PRO A 574 -23.20 -3.15 8.29
N PHE A 575 -22.57 -3.29 9.45
CA PHE A 575 -21.25 -3.89 9.60
C PHE A 575 -21.14 -5.24 8.87
N ASP A 576 -22.26 -5.94 8.72
CA ASP A 576 -22.37 -7.25 8.06
C ASP A 576 -22.01 -7.25 6.56
N ASP A 577 -22.08 -6.10 5.85
CA ASP A 577 -21.85 -6.01 4.39
C ASP A 577 -20.65 -5.15 3.97
N THR A 578 -20.03 -4.41 4.90
CA THR A 578 -18.93 -3.46 4.58
C THR A 578 -17.56 -3.94 5.02
N CYS A 579 -17.52 -4.95 5.89
CA CYS A 579 -16.29 -5.37 6.55
C CYS A 579 -15.59 -6.56 5.92
N ILE A 580 -16.27 -7.19 4.98
CA ILE A 580 -15.66 -7.99 3.94
C ILE A 580 -16.19 -7.38 2.65
N VAL A 581 -15.28 -7.21 1.70
CA VAL A 581 -15.48 -7.27 0.24
C VAL A 581 -16.95 -7.49 -0.13
N GLU A 582 -17.49 -6.72 -1.07
CA GLU A 582 -18.76 -7.07 -1.73
C GLU A 582 -18.73 -8.45 -2.46
N GLY A 583 -17.76 -9.33 -2.18
CA GLY A 583 -17.81 -10.76 -2.38
C GLY A 583 -17.88 -11.49 -1.03
N LYS A 584 -19.08 -11.96 -0.67
CA LYS A 584 -19.22 -13.11 0.25
C LYS A 584 -18.26 -14.20 -0.21
N PHE A 585 -17.49 -14.80 0.70
CA PHE A 585 -16.76 -16.02 0.34
C PHE A 585 -17.79 -17.05 -0.11
N LEU A 586 -17.77 -17.35 -1.39
CA LEU A 586 -18.50 -18.43 -1.98
C LEU A 586 -17.47 -19.50 -2.32
N PRO A 587 -17.78 -20.80 -2.12
CA PRO A 587 -16.90 -21.89 -2.55
C PRO A 587 -16.54 -21.85 -4.04
N GLU A 588 -17.32 -21.10 -4.83
CA GLU A 588 -17.13 -20.84 -6.25
C GLU A 588 -17.16 -19.33 -6.50
N SER A 589 -16.32 -18.81 -7.42
CA SER A 589 -16.28 -17.37 -7.73
C SER A 589 -17.68 -16.85 -8.12
N PRO A 590 -18.26 -15.85 -7.41
CA PRO A 590 -19.55 -15.26 -7.78
C PRO A 590 -19.52 -14.50 -9.10
N TRP A 591 -18.32 -14.16 -9.57
CA TRP A 591 -18.10 -13.37 -10.77
C TRP A 591 -17.91 -14.30 -11.97
N VAL A 592 -18.68 -14.07 -13.03
CA VAL A 592 -18.57 -14.81 -14.30
C VAL A 592 -17.15 -14.65 -14.83
N ALA A 593 -16.57 -15.72 -15.38
CA ALA A 593 -15.28 -15.67 -16.05
C ALA A 593 -15.25 -14.50 -17.04
N ILE A 594 -14.29 -13.58 -16.85
CA ILE A 594 -14.13 -12.42 -17.72
C ILE A 594 -13.61 -12.97 -19.06
N ALA A 595 -14.45 -12.90 -20.10
CA ALA A 595 -13.98 -13.10 -21.47
C ALA A 595 -13.09 -11.91 -21.85
N GLU A 596 -11.86 -12.21 -22.27
CA GLU A 596 -10.73 -11.29 -22.51
C GLU A 596 -11.04 -10.01 -23.29
#